data_AF-A0A7C7QGZ0-F1
#
_entry.id   AF-A0A7C7QGZ0-F1
#
_cell.length_a   1.000
_cell.length_b   1.000
_cell.length_c   1.000
_cell.angle_alpha   90.00
_cell.angle_beta   90.00
_cell.angle_gamma   90.00
#
_symmetry.space_group_name_H-M   'P 1'
#
loop_
_entity.id
_entity.type
_entity.pdbx_description
1 polymer ?
#
loop_
_entity_poly.entity_id
_entity_poly.type
_entity_poly.pdbx_seq_one_letter_code
_entity_poly.pdbx_strand_id
1 'polypeptide(L)'
;MLPLLEQAGVDVVLSGHSHMYERSMLLACHYGTSDTLTPSMRRGPELARGQRFIYQKPARGAHNGALYAVLGASSKVDQGPLDHPAMVISEARLGALVFHIQGQRLHGTFVRADGSVGDEFILRKTPGETTFGCD
;
A
#
# COMPACT_ATOMS: atom_id res chain seq x y z
N MET A 1 2.86 -5.39 -16.56
CA MET A 1 3.51 -4.41 -15.65
C MET A 1 3.86 -5.01 -14.30
N LEU A 2 2.90 -5.61 -13.57
CA LEU A 2 3.11 -6.10 -12.20
C LEU A 2 4.34 -7.02 -12.02
N PRO A 3 4.60 -8.05 -12.87
CA PRO A 3 5.78 -8.89 -12.70
C PRO A 3 7.12 -8.13 -12.75
N LEU A 4 7.20 -7.08 -13.59
CA LEU A 4 8.40 -6.26 -13.69
C LEU A 4 8.62 -5.40 -12.44
N LEU A 5 7.55 -4.83 -11.89
CA LEU A 5 7.63 -4.04 -10.66
C LEU A 5 8.02 -4.92 -9.46
N GLU A 6 7.48 -6.13 -9.40
CA GLU A 6 7.82 -7.10 -8.37
C GLU A 6 9.26 -7.59 -8.49
N GLN A 7 9.73 -7.85 -9.71
CA GLN A 7 11.11 -8.24 -9.96
C GLN A 7 12.11 -7.13 -9.61
N ALA A 8 11.75 -5.87 -9.85
CA ALA A 8 12.52 -4.70 -9.44
C ALA A 8 12.45 -4.42 -7.92
N GLY A 9 11.61 -5.14 -7.18
CA GLY A 9 11.46 -4.97 -5.74
C GLY A 9 10.82 -3.65 -5.34
N VAL A 10 9.91 -3.10 -6.17
CA VAL A 10 9.20 -1.83 -5.91
C VAL A 10 8.50 -1.85 -4.54
N ASP A 11 8.61 -0.75 -3.81
CA ASP A 11 8.07 -0.60 -2.46
C ASP A 11 6.65 -0.04 -2.43
N VAL A 12 6.42 1.00 -3.22
CA VAL A 12 5.14 1.71 -3.28
C VAL A 12 4.82 2.07 -4.72
N VAL A 13 3.58 1.84 -5.13
CA VAL A 13 3.01 2.28 -6.40
C VAL A 13 1.90 3.28 -6.10
N LEU A 14 1.99 4.47 -6.70
CA LEU A 14 1.02 5.54 -6.54
C LEU A 14 0.24 5.71 -7.84
N SER A 15 -1.09 5.76 -7.75
CA SER A 15 -1.98 6.03 -8.87
C SER A 15 -3.02 7.10 -8.49
N GLY A 16 -3.75 7.58 -9.49
CA GLY A 16 -4.85 8.53 -9.31
C GLY A 16 -6.08 8.06 -10.07
N HIS A 17 -6.74 8.98 -10.79
CA HIS A 17 -7.95 8.75 -11.61
C HIS A 17 -9.22 8.46 -10.80
N SER A 18 -9.19 7.48 -9.90
CA SER A 18 -10.32 7.23 -9.01
C SER A 18 -10.33 8.29 -7.91
N HIS A 19 -11.40 9.08 -7.83
CA HIS A 19 -11.54 10.20 -6.89
C HIS A 19 -11.83 9.72 -5.45
N MET A 20 -10.88 8.99 -4.87
CA MET A 20 -10.89 8.43 -3.53
C MET A 20 -9.45 8.20 -3.04
N TYR A 21 -9.30 8.00 -1.73
CA TYR A 21 -8.07 7.51 -1.13
C TYR A 21 -8.22 6.02 -0.84
N GLU A 22 -7.34 5.19 -1.37
CA GLU A 22 -7.30 3.77 -1.02
C GLU A 22 -5.87 3.31 -0.86
N ARG A 23 -5.66 2.35 0.04
CA ARG A 23 -4.34 1.77 0.29
C ARG A 23 -4.44 0.28 0.53
N SER A 24 -3.60 -0.48 -0.17
CA SER A 24 -3.48 -1.92 -0.01
C SER A 24 -2.54 -2.32 1.14
N MET A 25 -2.54 -3.62 1.46
CA MET A 25 -1.39 -4.26 2.11
C MET A 25 -0.19 -4.32 1.15
N LEU A 26 0.94 -4.92 1.55
CA LEU A 26 1.92 -5.33 0.57
C LEU A 26 1.33 -6.52 -0.23
N LEU A 27 1.32 -6.41 -1.55
CA LEU A 27 0.83 -7.45 -2.45
C LEU A 27 1.98 -7.97 -3.30
N ALA A 28 2.04 -9.29 -3.44
CA ALA A 28 2.95 -9.99 -4.34
C ALA A 28 2.22 -11.15 -5.02
N CYS A 29 2.60 -11.47 -6.24
CA CYS A 29 2.10 -12.64 -6.96
C CYS A 29 0.58 -12.64 -7.24
N HIS A 30 -0.07 -11.48 -7.19
CA HIS A 30 -1.47 -11.32 -7.59
C HIS A 30 -1.55 -10.60 -8.94
N TYR A 31 -1.86 -11.34 -10.00
CA TYR A 31 -1.92 -10.84 -11.37
C TYR A 31 -3.31 -10.95 -12.02
N GLY A 32 -4.27 -11.51 -11.28
CA GLY A 32 -5.64 -11.71 -11.74
C GLY A 32 -6.58 -10.59 -11.29
N THR A 33 -7.86 -10.90 -11.33
CA THR A 33 -8.95 -10.05 -10.85
C THR A 33 -9.07 -10.09 -9.32
N SER A 34 -9.87 -9.18 -8.74
CA SER A 34 -9.98 -9.02 -7.29
C SER A 34 -10.48 -10.27 -6.56
N ASP A 35 -11.31 -11.08 -7.21
CA ASP A 35 -11.86 -12.35 -6.72
C ASP A 35 -10.83 -13.49 -6.67
N THR A 36 -9.66 -13.34 -7.31
CA THR A 36 -8.57 -14.32 -7.24
C THR A 36 -7.55 -14.00 -6.15
N LEU A 37 -7.75 -12.92 -5.39
CA LEU A 37 -6.86 -12.55 -4.30
C LEU A 37 -6.95 -13.56 -3.16
N THR A 38 -5.83 -14.22 -2.87
CA THR A 38 -5.72 -15.15 -1.74
C THR A 38 -4.89 -14.56 -0.60
N PRO A 39 -5.00 -15.08 0.64
CA PRO A 39 -4.15 -14.67 1.74
C PRO A 39 -2.65 -14.86 1.46
N SER A 40 -2.27 -15.87 0.67
CA SER A 40 -0.87 -16.13 0.30
C SER A 40 -0.27 -15.09 -0.66
N MET A 41 -1.07 -14.14 -1.17
CA MET A 41 -0.60 -13.02 -1.99
C MET A 41 -0.42 -11.73 -1.17
N ARG A 42 -0.88 -11.71 0.08
CA ARG A 42 -0.69 -10.60 1.02
C ARG A 42 0.62 -10.76 1.78
N ARG A 43 1.34 -9.67 2.02
CA ARG A 43 2.62 -9.62 2.74
C ARG A 43 2.55 -8.57 3.86
N GLY A 44 3.17 -8.85 5.00
CA GLY A 44 3.15 -7.95 6.16
C GLY A 44 1.79 -7.91 6.88
N PRO A 45 1.66 -7.14 7.96
CA PRO A 45 0.61 -7.41 8.93
C PRO A 45 -0.79 -7.03 8.42
N GLU A 46 -1.75 -7.92 8.66
CA GLU A 46 -3.18 -7.67 8.46
C GLU A 46 -3.75 -6.72 9.53
N LEU A 47 -3.12 -6.63 10.72
CA LEU A 47 -3.51 -5.73 11.81
C LEU A 47 -2.32 -5.10 12.53
N ALA A 48 -2.44 -3.80 12.75
CA ALA A 48 -1.56 -3.00 13.58
C ALA A 48 -1.94 -3.06 15.07
N ARG A 49 -0.96 -3.19 15.96
CA ARG A 49 -1.16 -2.79 17.37
C ARG A 49 -1.34 -1.27 17.41
N GLY A 50 -2.48 -0.79 17.89
CA GLY A 50 -2.70 0.64 18.16
C GLY A 50 -2.84 1.53 16.91
N GLN A 51 -3.59 1.09 15.90
CA GLN A 51 -3.99 1.89 14.70
C GLN A 51 -2.89 2.23 13.66
N ARG A 52 -1.66 1.75 13.79
CA ARG A 52 -0.56 2.04 12.84
C ARG A 52 0.00 0.83 12.11
N PHE A 53 -0.19 0.72 10.80
CA PHE A 53 0.34 -0.40 10.01
C PHE A 53 1.87 -0.34 9.91
N ILE A 54 2.57 -1.41 10.27
CA ILE A 54 4.04 -1.48 10.19
C ILE A 54 4.45 -2.63 9.29
N TYR A 55 4.84 -2.32 8.06
CA TYR A 55 5.34 -3.27 7.08
C TYR A 55 6.86 -3.39 7.17
N GLN A 56 7.36 -4.61 7.00
CA GLN A 56 8.78 -4.90 6.93
C GLN A 56 9.08 -5.62 5.62
N LYS A 57 10.15 -5.20 4.96
CA LYS A 57 10.57 -5.76 3.68
C LYS A 57 12.10 -5.82 3.63
N PRO A 58 12.71 -6.87 3.06
CA PRO A 58 14.13 -6.87 2.76
C PRO A 58 14.54 -5.65 1.92
N ALA A 59 15.77 -5.17 2.14
CA ALA A 59 16.35 -4.06 1.39
C ALA A 59 16.37 -4.32 -0.12
N ARG A 60 16.59 -5.59 -0.51
CA ARG A 60 16.70 -6.05 -1.90
C ARG A 60 15.91 -7.34 -2.14
N GLY A 61 15.66 -7.63 -3.40
CA GLY A 61 15.08 -8.88 -3.87
C GLY A 61 13.63 -8.74 -4.38
N ALA A 62 13.20 -9.75 -5.13
CA ALA A 62 11.95 -9.75 -5.88
C ALA A 62 10.78 -10.31 -5.05
N HIS A 63 9.55 -9.97 -5.45
CA HIS A 63 8.31 -10.56 -4.89
C HIS A 63 8.13 -10.40 -3.37
N ASN A 64 8.84 -9.44 -2.77
CA ASN A 64 8.69 -9.08 -1.36
C ASN A 64 7.44 -8.20 -1.09
N GLY A 65 6.65 -7.96 -2.13
CA GLY A 65 5.43 -7.17 -2.12
C GLY A 65 5.64 -5.67 -2.28
N ALA A 66 4.63 -5.02 -2.84
CA ALA A 66 4.52 -3.58 -2.99
C ALA A 66 3.21 -3.08 -2.39
N LEU A 67 3.23 -1.88 -1.82
CA LEU A 67 2.03 -1.18 -1.38
C LEU A 67 1.46 -0.38 -2.55
N TYR A 68 0.17 -0.52 -2.81
CA TYR A 68 -0.54 0.24 -3.84
C TYR A 68 -1.42 1.27 -3.17
N ALA A 69 -1.29 2.53 -3.58
CA ALA A 69 -2.13 3.61 -3.08
C ALA A 69 -2.77 4.40 -4.22
N VAL A 70 -4.08 4.58 -4.12
CA VAL A 70 -4.88 5.44 -5.00
C VAL A 70 -5.01 6.79 -4.31
N LEU A 71 -4.52 7.85 -4.94
CA LEU A 71 -4.42 9.20 -4.40
C LEU A 71 -5.27 10.21 -5.19
N GLY A 72 -6.49 9.84 -5.59
CA GLY A 72 -7.34 10.74 -6.40
C GLY A 72 -8.20 11.70 -5.60
N ALA A 73 -8.11 11.68 -4.26
CA ALA A 73 -8.94 12.51 -3.37
C ALA A 73 -8.38 13.92 -3.07
N SER A 74 -7.48 14.47 -3.89
CA SER A 74 -6.85 15.77 -3.58
C SER A 74 -7.69 17.00 -3.92
N SER A 75 -8.74 16.85 -4.74
CA SER A 75 -9.61 17.97 -5.15
C SER A 75 -11.06 17.59 -5.38
N LYS A 76 -11.34 16.30 -5.57
CA LYS A 76 -12.68 15.76 -5.76
C LYS A 76 -12.78 14.43 -5.04
N VAL A 77 -13.98 14.12 -4.55
CA VAL A 77 -14.35 12.79 -4.08
C VAL A 77 -15.62 12.38 -4.78
N ASP A 78 -15.63 11.18 -5.36
CA ASP A 78 -16.83 10.58 -5.94
C ASP A 78 -17.41 9.50 -5.03
N GLN A 79 -18.60 9.00 -5.38
CA GLN A 79 -19.21 7.87 -4.69
C GLN A 79 -19.00 6.60 -5.50
N GLY A 80 -18.44 5.60 -4.83
CA GLY A 80 -18.23 4.25 -5.35
C GLY A 80 -18.13 3.26 -4.19
N PRO A 81 -18.25 1.95 -4.47
CA PRO A 81 -18.03 0.94 -3.46
C PRO A 81 -16.56 0.98 -3.00
N LEU A 82 -16.37 1.08 -1.68
CA LEU A 82 -15.06 1.15 -1.01
C LEU A 82 -14.72 -0.21 -0.37
N ASP A 83 -14.91 -1.29 -1.12
CA ASP A 83 -14.91 -2.68 -0.64
C ASP A 83 -13.93 -3.60 -1.39
N HIS A 84 -12.96 -3.01 -2.09
CA HIS A 84 -11.98 -3.80 -2.84
C HIS A 84 -11.15 -4.67 -1.88
N PRO A 85 -11.08 -6.01 -2.06
CA PRO A 85 -10.53 -6.94 -1.06
C PRO A 85 -9.03 -6.77 -0.78
N ALA A 86 -8.32 -6.11 -1.69
CA ALA A 86 -6.91 -5.79 -1.52
C ALA A 86 -6.64 -4.56 -0.62
N MET A 87 -7.64 -3.70 -0.42
CA MET A 87 -7.51 -2.43 0.29
C MET A 87 -7.75 -2.62 1.78
N VAL A 88 -6.81 -2.16 2.60
CA VAL A 88 -6.99 -2.11 4.06
C VAL A 88 -7.61 -0.81 4.53
N ILE A 89 -7.50 0.22 3.71
CA ILE A 89 -8.10 1.53 3.92
C ILE A 89 -8.71 1.96 2.59
N SER A 90 -9.96 2.38 2.64
CA SER A 90 -10.66 3.02 1.53
C SER A 90 -11.51 4.16 2.10
N GLU A 91 -11.26 5.38 1.64
CA GLU A 91 -11.91 6.60 2.11
C GLU A 91 -12.38 7.50 0.96
N ALA A 92 -13.66 7.87 1.04
CA ALA A 92 -14.24 8.98 0.28
C ALA A 92 -14.12 10.28 1.09
N ARG A 93 -12.88 10.76 1.29
CA ARG A 93 -12.57 12.02 2.00
C ARG A 93 -11.45 12.76 1.28
N LEU A 94 -11.59 14.08 1.16
CA LEU A 94 -10.55 14.91 0.56
C LEU A 94 -9.29 14.87 1.41
N GLY A 95 -8.12 14.80 0.77
CA GLY A 95 -6.85 14.81 1.47
C GLY A 95 -5.64 14.59 0.57
N ALA A 96 -4.48 14.48 1.21
CA ALA A 96 -3.20 14.20 0.57
C ALA A 96 -2.37 13.22 1.39
N LEU A 97 -1.64 12.35 0.70
CA LEU A 97 -0.67 11.45 1.33
C LEU A 97 0.69 12.14 1.42
N VAL A 98 1.23 12.21 2.64
CA VAL A 98 2.56 12.74 2.92
C VAL A 98 3.51 11.60 3.19
N PHE A 99 4.64 11.58 2.49
CA PHE A 99 5.75 10.67 2.77
C PHE A 99 6.87 11.40 3.48
N HIS A 100 7.24 10.85 4.64
CA HIS A 100 8.44 11.22 5.37
C HIS A 100 9.41 10.05 5.37
N ILE A 101 10.54 10.20 4.69
CA ILE A 101 11.53 9.14 4.51
C ILE A 101 12.79 9.49 5.30
N GLN A 102 13.18 8.59 6.20
CA GLN A 102 14.39 8.72 7.02
C GLN A 102 15.16 7.40 6.99
N GLY A 103 16.28 7.38 6.27
CA GLY A 103 17.10 6.19 6.07
C GLY A 103 16.27 5.04 5.48
N GLN A 104 16.18 3.93 6.22
CA GLN A 104 15.46 2.71 5.81
C GLN A 104 13.97 2.71 6.18
N ARG A 105 13.41 3.86 6.57
CA ARG A 105 12.03 3.98 7.04
C ARG A 105 11.28 5.02 6.21
N LEU A 106 10.18 4.59 5.60
CA LEU A 106 9.14 5.47 5.05
C LEU A 106 8.00 5.52 6.05
N HIS A 107 7.55 6.73 6.38
CA HIS A 107 6.33 6.99 7.14
C HIS A 107 5.32 7.69 6.22
N GLY A 108 4.20 7.03 5.98
CA GLY A 108 3.10 7.56 5.19
C GLY A 108 1.96 8.03 6.09
N THR A 109 1.47 9.24 5.86
CA THR A 109 0.34 9.82 6.58
C THR A 109 -0.63 10.43 5.58
N PHE A 110 -1.85 9.90 5.52
CA PHE A 110 -2.93 10.55 4.80
C PHE A 110 -3.56 11.60 5.69
N VAL A 111 -3.44 12.87 5.28
CA VAL A 111 -4.00 14.02 5.99
C VAL A 111 -5.24 14.47 5.24
N ARG A 112 -6.38 14.46 5.93
CA ARG A 112 -7.65 14.93 5.38
C ARG A 112 -7.64 16.45 5.26
N ALA A 113 -8.56 16.99 4.46
CA ALA A 113 -8.70 18.43 4.25
C ALA A 113 -8.96 19.24 5.54
N ASP A 114 -9.52 18.62 6.57
CA ASP A 114 -9.73 19.22 7.90
C ASP A 114 -8.49 19.14 8.82
N GLY A 115 -7.37 18.60 8.32
CA GLY A 115 -6.13 18.41 9.08
C GLY A 115 -6.10 17.14 9.94
N SER A 116 -7.18 16.36 10.00
CA SER A 116 -7.20 15.08 10.71
C SER A 116 -6.41 14.00 9.97
N VAL A 117 -5.85 13.05 10.73
CA VAL A 117 -5.19 11.87 10.14
C VAL A 117 -6.24 10.83 9.78
N GLY A 118 -6.27 10.42 8.51
CA GLY A 118 -7.14 9.35 8.04
C GLY A 118 -6.47 7.99 7.94
N ASP A 119 -5.17 7.98 7.70
CA ASP A 119 -4.39 6.75 7.63
C ASP A 119 -2.93 7.03 7.99
N GLU A 120 -2.29 6.04 8.59
CA GLU A 120 -0.89 6.10 8.99
C GLU A 120 -0.23 4.72 8.88
N PHE A 121 0.89 4.67 8.16
CA PHE A 121 1.66 3.45 7.97
C PHE A 121 3.17 3.69 7.93
N ILE A 122 3.92 2.66 8.30
CA ILE A 122 5.37 2.63 8.22
C ILE A 122 5.76 1.48 7.28
N LEU A 123 6.63 1.75 6.33
CA LEU A 123 7.38 0.73 5.61
C LEU A 123 8.85 0.80 6.04
N ARG A 124 9.37 -0.30 6.58
CA ARG A 124 10.76 -0.40 7.03
C ARG A 124 11.52 -1.43 6.20
N LYS A 125 12.67 -1.02 5.67
CA LYS A 125 13.66 -1.92 5.08
C LYS A 125 14.49 -2.59 6.17
N THR A 126 14.67 -3.89 6.05
CA THR A 126 15.59 -4.68 6.88
C THR A 126 16.81 -5.07 6.05
N PRO A 127 18.02 -5.14 6.64
CA PRO A 127 19.18 -5.70 5.96
C PRO A 127 18.87 -7.10 5.42
N GLY A 128 19.40 -7.41 4.25
CA GLY A 128 19.21 -8.69 3.58
C GLY A 128 18.59 -8.57 2.20
N GLU A 129 18.65 -9.70 1.50
CA GLU A 129 18.06 -9.90 0.18
C GLU A 129 17.27 -11.20 0.22
N THR A 130 16.03 -11.16 -0.27
CA THR A 130 15.17 -12.35 -0.31
C THR A 130 14.31 -12.27 -1.55
N THR A 131 14.14 -13.39 -2.23
CA THR A 131 13.21 -13.52 -3.36
C THR A 131 12.22 -14.59 -3.00
N PHE A 132 10.93 -14.25 -3.03
CA PHE A 132 9.85 -15.22 -2.85
C PHE A 132 9.39 -15.75 -4.22
N GLY A 133 9.05 -17.03 -4.30
CA GLY A 133 8.37 -17.61 -5.46
C GLY A 133 6.89 -17.21 -5.49
N CYS A 134 6.26 -17.38 -6.65
CA CYS A 134 4.82 -17.15 -6.86
C CYS A 134 4.03 -18.46 -7.00
N ASP A 135 4.56 -19.54 -6.41
CA ASP A 135 4.03 -20.91 -6.49
C ASP A 135 2.67 -21.08 -5.80
#